data_AF-A0A367KK97-F1
#
_entry.id   AF-A0A367KK97-F1
#
_cell.length_a   1.000
_cell.length_b   1.000
_cell.length_c   1.000
_cell.angle_alpha   90.00
_cell.angle_beta   90.00
_cell.angle_gamma   90.00
#
_symmetry.space_group_name_H-M   'P 1'
#
loop_
_entity.id
_entity.type
_entity.pdbx_description
1 polymer ?
#
loop_
_entity_poly.entity_id
_entity_poly.type
_entity_poly.pdbx_seq_one_letter_code
_entity_poly.pdbx_strand_id
1 'polypeptide(L)'
;AIPYLSSHTNFHWAKSYQPSSLSHIFPINKFDSKKCITKYFDSDTRNILKSLSGGMKPKIIRAPAKAVIYCKKEADEEENDDDDSGEEEKEDEEKEVMLSMVKDLVKNMKEYRASAANNSEASFTDKYLTPVIQRVLLKNASEELYYALIDKPCKNKKKPDSMFGTRVRNKEIFFFFIEIKRPEAASKYQLEDDYAKLMKLMKGSLDDQLCLGVKDPLSLGLLVEGFKCTLFQMRLPADGIYMPMAFERFSLVEELHQLVHLPSIVEALYYVKCELAKLIEKVNQQRKREDKRAGKERVCFSFETKFMAKNNK
;
A
#
# COMPACT_ATOMS: atom_id res chain seq x y z
N ALA A 1 -12.93 -29.16 18.68
CA ALA A 1 -11.75 -29.75 18.03
C ALA A 1 -11.75 -29.32 16.56
N ILE A 2 -10.80 -28.49 16.15
CA ILE A 2 -10.68 -27.98 14.78
C ILE A 2 -9.63 -28.85 14.08
N PRO A 3 -9.93 -29.49 12.93
CA PRO A 3 -8.96 -30.36 12.29
C PRO A 3 -7.89 -29.51 11.58
N TYR A 4 -6.63 -29.82 11.89
CA TYR A 4 -5.45 -29.37 11.17
C TYR A 4 -5.50 -29.92 9.73
N LEU A 5 -5.58 -29.04 8.74
CA LEU A 5 -5.31 -29.37 7.34
C LEU A 5 -3.79 -29.29 7.12
N SER A 6 -3.17 -30.46 7.00
CA SER A 6 -1.78 -30.64 6.59
C SER A 6 -1.63 -30.35 5.09
N SER A 7 -1.04 -29.21 4.73
CA SER A 7 -0.71 -28.86 3.34
C SER A 7 0.77 -29.12 3.05
N HIS A 8 1.08 -30.30 2.53
CA HIS A 8 2.30 -30.58 1.79
C HIS A 8 1.94 -31.02 0.38
N THR A 9 1.67 -30.05 -0.49
CA THR A 9 1.62 -30.25 -1.94
C THR A 9 2.57 -29.25 -2.59
N ASN A 10 3.71 -29.75 -3.06
CA ASN A 10 4.63 -29.02 -3.92
C ASN A 10 3.96 -28.82 -5.30
N PHE A 11 3.27 -27.71 -5.49
CA PHE A 11 2.77 -27.31 -6.80
C PHE A 11 3.85 -26.57 -7.58
N HIS A 12 4.35 -27.21 -8.64
CA HIS A 12 5.16 -26.56 -9.66
C HIS A 12 4.26 -25.65 -10.51
N TRP A 13 4.35 -24.34 -10.27
CA TRP A 13 3.71 -23.33 -11.12
C TRP A 13 4.42 -23.27 -12.47
N ALA A 14 3.91 -23.99 -13.46
CA ALA A 14 4.26 -23.78 -14.86
C ALA A 14 3.73 -22.41 -15.30
N LYS A 15 4.63 -21.56 -15.79
CA LYS A 15 4.36 -20.20 -16.29
C LYS A 15 3.49 -20.25 -17.56
N SER A 16 2.18 -20.28 -17.41
CA SER A 16 1.26 -19.80 -18.45
C SER A 16 0.46 -18.62 -17.88
N TYR A 17 1.01 -17.41 -18.06
CA TYR A 17 0.30 -16.16 -17.78
C TYR A 17 -0.90 -16.07 -18.72
N GLN A 18 -2.08 -16.46 -18.23
CA GLN A 18 -3.35 -16.09 -18.87
C GLN A 18 -3.68 -14.63 -18.56
N PRO A 19 -4.38 -13.93 -19.47
CA PRO A 19 -4.62 -12.49 -19.36
C PRO A 19 -5.36 -12.15 -18.07
N SER A 20 -4.99 -11.01 -17.50
CA SER A 20 -5.45 -10.34 -16.27
C SER A 20 -6.98 -10.33 -16.10
N SER A 21 -7.56 -11.47 -15.80
CA SER A 21 -8.96 -11.63 -15.45
C SER A 21 -9.17 -11.13 -14.02
N LEU A 22 -10.28 -10.43 -13.78
CA LEU A 22 -10.76 -10.14 -12.43
C LEU A 22 -11.36 -11.39 -11.77
N SER A 23 -11.44 -12.52 -12.49
CA SER A 23 -11.76 -13.80 -11.86
C SER A 23 -10.83 -13.97 -10.66
N HIS A 24 -11.41 -14.39 -9.54
CA HIS A 24 -10.73 -14.57 -8.26
C HIS A 24 -10.48 -13.32 -7.41
N ILE A 25 -10.91 -12.12 -7.84
CA ILE A 25 -10.90 -10.92 -7.00
C ILE A 25 -12.28 -10.74 -6.33
N PHE A 26 -12.31 -10.76 -4.99
CA PHE A 26 -13.52 -10.70 -4.17
C PHE A 26 -13.52 -9.41 -3.32
N PRO A 27 -13.94 -8.26 -3.90
CA PRO A 27 -13.82 -6.99 -3.23
C PRO A 27 -14.79 -6.81 -2.06
N ILE A 28 -14.25 -6.40 -0.91
CA ILE A 28 -15.00 -6.04 0.29
C ILE A 28 -14.91 -4.52 0.47
N ASN A 29 -15.95 -3.80 0.05
CA ASN A 29 -16.00 -2.36 0.17
C ASN A 29 -17.18 -1.94 1.07
N LYS A 30 -16.88 -1.53 2.31
CA LYS A 30 -17.89 -1.04 3.26
C LYS A 30 -18.40 0.36 2.92
N PHE A 31 -17.69 1.10 2.08
CA PHE A 31 -18.00 2.49 1.72
C PHE A 31 -18.78 2.62 0.41
N ASP A 32 -18.76 1.59 -0.42
CA ASP A 32 -19.51 1.51 -1.67
C ASP A 32 -20.05 0.09 -1.86
N SER A 33 -21.34 -0.07 -1.56
CA SER A 33 -22.02 -1.35 -1.69
C SER A 33 -22.06 -1.84 -3.14
N LYS A 34 -21.99 -0.95 -4.15
CA LYS A 34 -21.97 -1.35 -5.56
C LYS A 34 -20.66 -2.04 -5.93
N LYS A 35 -19.54 -1.62 -5.31
CA LYS A 35 -18.19 -2.21 -5.45
C LYS A 35 -17.90 -3.32 -4.42
N CYS A 36 -18.93 -3.91 -3.80
CA CYS A 36 -18.78 -4.97 -2.79
C CYS A 36 -19.39 -6.29 -3.28
N ILE A 37 -18.61 -7.38 -3.24
CA ILE A 37 -19.06 -8.70 -3.70
C ILE A 37 -20.16 -9.29 -2.81
N THR A 38 -20.19 -8.88 -1.53
CA THR A 38 -21.12 -9.42 -0.53
C THR A 38 -22.58 -9.32 -0.93
N LYS A 39 -22.96 -8.35 -1.76
CA LYS A 39 -24.34 -8.19 -2.24
C LYS A 39 -24.85 -9.36 -3.10
N TYR A 40 -23.94 -10.19 -3.63
CA TYR A 40 -24.26 -11.36 -4.47
C TYR A 40 -24.31 -12.67 -3.67
N PHE A 41 -24.04 -12.63 -2.37
CA PHE A 41 -24.01 -13.81 -1.52
C PHE A 41 -25.21 -13.87 -0.56
N ASP A 42 -25.58 -15.09 -0.16
CA ASP A 42 -26.60 -15.34 0.85
C ASP A 42 -26.18 -14.77 2.24
N SER A 43 -27.08 -14.82 3.21
CA SER A 43 -26.84 -14.26 4.55
C SER A 43 -25.66 -14.94 5.26
N ASP A 44 -25.53 -16.25 5.16
CA ASP A 44 -24.53 -17.03 5.89
C ASP A 44 -23.14 -16.77 5.32
N THR A 45 -23.00 -16.83 3.99
CA THR A 45 -21.77 -16.48 3.28
C THR A 45 -21.35 -15.04 3.56
N ARG A 46 -22.31 -14.08 3.60
CA ARG A 46 -22.02 -12.69 3.99
C ARG A 46 -21.47 -12.58 5.41
N ASN A 47 -22.03 -13.33 6.36
CA ASN A 47 -21.58 -13.31 7.75
C ASN A 47 -20.16 -13.90 7.90
N ILE A 48 -19.86 -14.98 7.17
CA ILE A 48 -18.51 -15.56 7.11
C ILE A 48 -17.51 -14.54 6.55
N LEU A 49 -17.83 -13.90 5.41
CA LEU A 49 -16.96 -12.89 4.81
C LEU A 49 -16.78 -11.66 5.71
N LYS A 50 -17.82 -11.23 6.43
CA LYS A 50 -17.71 -10.15 7.43
C LYS A 50 -16.78 -10.54 8.59
N SER A 51 -16.89 -11.76 9.10
CA SER A 51 -16.00 -12.25 10.16
C SER A 51 -14.54 -12.32 9.67
N LEU A 52 -14.32 -12.86 8.47
CA LEU A 52 -13.00 -12.95 7.85
C LEU A 52 -12.39 -11.56 7.63
N SER A 53 -13.15 -10.65 7.03
CA SER A 53 -12.71 -9.28 6.79
C SER A 53 -12.50 -8.49 8.10
N GLY A 54 -13.29 -8.76 9.14
CA GLY A 54 -13.09 -8.19 10.48
C GLY A 54 -11.72 -8.54 11.06
N GLY A 55 -11.28 -9.80 10.94
CA GLY A 55 -9.97 -10.25 11.39
C GLY A 55 -8.79 -9.72 10.57
N MET A 56 -9.04 -9.32 9.32
CA MET A 56 -8.02 -8.77 8.43
C MET A 56 -7.91 -7.24 8.50
N LYS A 57 -8.87 -6.55 9.15
CA LYS A 57 -8.90 -5.09 9.21
C LYS A 57 -7.62 -4.57 9.88
N PRO A 58 -6.90 -3.64 9.25
CA PRO A 58 -5.68 -3.13 9.83
C PRO A 58 -5.97 -2.25 11.05
N LYS A 59 -5.06 -2.28 12.01
CA LYS A 59 -5.06 -1.38 13.15
C LYS A 59 -4.32 -0.10 12.73
N ILE A 60 -5.07 0.94 12.39
CA ILE A 60 -4.51 2.26 12.12
C ILE A 60 -4.32 2.97 13.46
N ILE A 61 -3.12 3.48 13.67
CA ILE A 61 -2.77 4.27 14.84
C ILE A 61 -3.33 5.67 14.62
N ARG A 62 -4.05 6.18 15.62
CA ARG A 62 -4.65 7.51 15.55
C ARG A 62 -3.62 8.58 15.88
N ALA A 63 -3.68 9.68 15.15
CA ALA A 63 -2.92 10.88 15.44
C ALA A 63 -3.30 11.38 16.84
N PRO A 64 -2.38 12.04 17.56
CA PRO A 64 -2.68 12.54 18.89
C PRO A 64 -3.73 13.67 18.82
N ALA A 65 -4.54 13.80 19.88
CA ALA A 65 -5.62 14.79 19.93
C ALA A 65 -5.12 16.23 19.69
N LYS A 66 -3.91 16.55 20.17
CA LYS A 66 -3.24 17.83 19.92
C LYS A 66 -3.03 18.14 18.45
N ALA A 67 -2.90 17.14 17.56
CA ALA A 67 -2.80 17.37 16.13
C ALA A 67 -4.13 17.91 15.56
N VAL A 68 -5.27 17.42 16.06
CA VAL A 68 -6.60 17.90 15.65
C VAL A 68 -6.84 19.32 16.17
N ILE A 69 -6.50 19.58 17.44
CA ILE A 69 -6.62 20.91 18.06
C ILE A 69 -5.73 21.91 17.30
N TYR A 70 -4.49 21.55 17.01
CA TYR A 70 -3.56 22.36 16.23
C TYR A 70 -4.14 22.69 14.84
N CYS A 71 -4.59 21.70 14.08
CA CYS A 71 -5.20 21.93 12.78
C CYS A 71 -6.44 22.83 12.84
N LYS A 72 -7.23 22.73 13.91
CA LYS A 72 -8.41 23.58 14.11
C LYS A 72 -8.02 25.04 14.35
N LYS A 73 -7.11 25.31 15.30
CA LYS A 73 -6.59 26.68 15.54
C LYS A 73 -6.03 27.31 14.26
N GLU A 74 -5.25 26.52 13.52
CA GLU A 74 -4.63 26.97 12.28
C GLU A 74 -5.63 27.20 11.14
N ALA A 75 -6.77 26.52 11.16
CA ALA A 75 -7.88 26.68 10.22
C ALA A 75 -8.77 27.89 10.55
N ASP A 76 -8.96 28.16 11.83
CA ASP A 76 -9.77 29.28 12.34
C ASP A 76 -8.99 30.62 12.33
N GLU A 77 -7.70 30.60 11.96
CA GLU A 77 -6.79 31.75 11.99
C GLU A 77 -6.71 32.44 13.36
N GLU A 78 -6.97 31.69 14.44
CA GLU A 78 -6.82 32.19 15.81
C GLU A 78 -5.35 32.53 16.06
N GLU A 79 -5.09 33.75 16.59
CA GLU A 79 -3.74 34.12 17.02
C GLU A 79 -3.27 33.10 18.06
N ASN A 80 -2.06 32.57 17.87
CA ASN A 80 -1.44 31.66 18.83
C ASN A 80 -1.14 32.46 20.11
N ASP A 81 -2.12 32.55 21.01
CA ASP A 81 -1.86 32.88 22.39
C ASP A 81 -1.02 31.71 22.95
N ASP A 82 0.30 31.90 22.93
CA ASP A 82 1.37 30.96 23.28
C ASP A 82 1.35 30.59 24.78
N ASP A 83 0.26 29.98 25.25
CA ASP A 83 0.09 29.61 26.66
C ASP A 83 -0.27 28.12 26.84
N ASP A 84 0.41 27.25 26.08
CA ASP A 84 0.37 25.80 26.30
C ASP A 84 1.55 25.37 27.20
N SER A 85 1.49 25.81 28.46
CA SER A 85 2.29 25.29 29.57
C SER A 85 1.63 24.06 30.23
N GLY A 86 0.75 23.37 29.50
CA GLY A 86 0.13 22.13 29.93
C GLY A 86 1.17 21.01 30.02
N GLU A 87 1.17 20.31 31.15
CA GLU A 87 2.06 19.19 31.48
C GLU A 87 2.28 18.28 30.26
N GLU A 88 3.52 18.19 29.78
CA GLU A 88 3.94 17.26 28.73
C GLU A 88 3.74 15.82 29.23
N GLU A 89 2.53 15.28 29.07
CA GLU A 89 2.34 13.84 29.12
C GLU A 89 3.28 13.25 28.06
N LYS A 90 4.17 12.34 28.46
CA LYS A 90 5.04 11.60 27.55
C LYS A 90 4.18 10.86 26.54
N GLU A 91 3.97 11.47 25.39
CA GLU A 91 3.30 10.82 24.28
C GLU A 91 4.21 9.76 23.66
N ASP A 92 3.56 8.76 23.06
CA ASP A 92 4.21 7.72 22.27
C ASP A 92 5.04 8.37 21.14
N GLU A 93 6.28 7.88 20.93
CA GLU A 93 7.19 8.41 19.91
C GLU A 93 6.54 8.45 18.51
N GLU A 94 5.69 7.47 18.19
CA GLU A 94 4.97 7.44 16.92
C GLU A 94 3.95 8.58 16.77
N LYS A 95 3.32 8.99 17.89
CA LYS A 95 2.36 10.10 17.91
C LYS A 95 3.06 11.45 17.74
N GLU A 96 4.23 11.62 18.34
CA GLU A 96 5.05 12.82 18.12
C GLU A 96 5.49 12.93 16.65
N VAL A 97 5.90 11.81 16.05
CA VAL A 97 6.23 11.77 14.62
C VAL A 97 5.01 12.17 13.78
N MET A 98 3.82 11.64 14.07
CA MET A 98 2.60 12.04 13.34
C MET A 98 2.24 13.51 13.55
N LEU A 99 2.34 14.04 14.77
CA LEU A 99 2.13 15.46 15.03
C LEU A 99 3.08 16.32 14.18
N SER A 100 4.37 15.97 14.16
CA SER A 100 5.36 16.71 13.36
C SER A 100 5.01 16.71 11.87
N MET A 101 4.53 15.58 11.33
CA MET A 101 4.08 15.48 9.93
C MET A 101 2.85 16.36 9.67
N VAL A 102 1.90 16.41 10.61
CA VAL A 102 0.72 17.29 10.53
C VAL A 102 1.15 18.75 10.52
N LYS A 103 2.02 19.17 11.45
CA LYS A 103 2.56 20.55 11.51
C LYS A 103 3.27 20.94 10.21
N ASP A 104 4.10 20.05 9.67
CA ASP A 104 4.80 20.26 8.40
C ASP A 104 3.85 20.41 7.21
N LEU A 105 2.72 19.69 7.22
CA LEU A 105 1.70 19.78 6.17
C LEU A 105 0.90 21.09 6.27
N VAL A 106 0.49 21.49 7.47
CA VAL A 106 -0.18 22.78 7.70
C VAL A 106 0.68 23.93 7.19
N LYS A 107 1.95 23.97 7.62
CA LYS A 107 2.90 25.01 7.19
C LYS A 107 3.02 25.06 5.67
N ASN A 108 3.15 23.89 5.03
CA ASN A 108 3.26 23.83 3.58
C ASN A 108 2.00 24.32 2.85
N MET A 109 0.82 23.95 3.32
CA MET A 109 -0.43 24.39 2.71
C MET A 109 -0.65 25.90 2.86
N LYS A 110 -0.18 26.50 3.97
CA LYS A 110 -0.19 27.95 4.17
C LYS A 110 0.78 28.68 3.23
N GLU A 111 1.96 28.12 3.00
CA GLU A 111 2.98 28.70 2.11
C GLU A 111 2.60 28.57 0.62
N TYR A 112 2.01 27.44 0.22
CA TYR A 112 1.65 27.16 -1.18
C TYR A 112 0.21 27.60 -1.51
N ARG A 113 -0.03 28.92 -1.48
CA ARG A 113 -1.31 29.52 -1.95
C ARG A 113 -1.40 29.69 -3.47
N ALA A 114 -0.42 29.17 -4.23
CA ALA A 114 -0.42 29.34 -5.68
C ALA A 114 -1.67 28.72 -6.32
N SER A 115 -2.40 29.52 -7.10
CA SER A 115 -3.54 29.06 -7.88
C SER A 115 -3.04 28.24 -9.07
N ALA A 116 -2.96 26.92 -8.92
CA ALA A 116 -2.82 26.03 -10.07
C ALA A 116 -4.18 25.89 -10.77
N ALA A 117 -4.18 25.90 -12.11
CA ALA A 117 -5.37 25.52 -12.84
C ALA A 117 -5.70 24.04 -12.54
N ASN A 118 -6.89 23.78 -11.98
CA ASN A 118 -7.38 22.42 -11.67
C ASN A 118 -7.78 21.63 -12.94
N ASN A 119 -7.25 22.01 -14.11
CA ASN A 119 -7.67 21.47 -15.40
C ASN A 119 -6.97 20.16 -15.80
N SER A 120 -5.89 19.77 -15.11
CA SER A 120 -5.15 18.54 -15.39
C SER A 120 -4.99 17.65 -14.15
N GLU A 121 -4.94 16.33 -14.36
CA GLU A 121 -4.63 15.35 -13.31
C GLU A 121 -3.23 15.56 -12.71
N ALA A 122 -2.27 15.98 -13.55
CA ALA A 122 -0.93 16.33 -13.09
C ALA A 122 -0.95 17.53 -12.13
N SER A 123 -1.61 18.63 -12.50
CA SER A 123 -1.75 19.81 -11.63
C SER A 123 -2.47 19.48 -10.32
N PHE A 124 -3.52 18.65 -10.39
CA PHE A 124 -4.25 18.18 -9.21
C PHE A 124 -3.34 17.36 -8.28
N THR A 125 -2.59 16.43 -8.86
CA THR A 125 -1.64 15.58 -8.12
C THR A 125 -0.56 16.42 -7.47
N ASP A 126 0.09 17.30 -8.22
CA ASP A 126 1.16 18.17 -7.72
C ASP A 126 0.71 19.11 -6.61
N LYS A 127 -0.52 19.64 -6.71
CA LYS A 127 -1.03 20.57 -5.70
C LYS A 127 -1.49 19.87 -4.43
N TYR A 128 -2.30 18.81 -4.53
CA TYR A 128 -3.03 18.28 -3.38
C TYR A 128 -2.47 16.98 -2.82
N LEU A 129 -1.79 16.17 -3.64
CA LEU A 129 -1.36 14.83 -3.25
C LEU A 129 0.17 14.72 -3.08
N THR A 130 0.95 15.26 -4.01
CA THR A 130 2.41 15.24 -3.98
C THR A 130 2.98 15.78 -2.66
N PRO A 131 2.50 16.90 -2.09
CA PRO A 131 3.05 17.40 -0.83
C PRO A 131 2.83 16.45 0.35
N VAL A 132 1.70 15.73 0.34
CA VAL A 132 1.36 14.71 1.33
C VAL A 132 2.26 13.49 1.18
N ILE A 133 2.41 12.99 -0.05
CA ILE A 133 3.30 11.86 -0.36
C ILE A 133 4.73 12.17 0.09
N GLN A 134 5.24 13.36 -0.26
CA GLN A 134 6.60 13.77 0.07
C GLN A 134 6.82 13.82 1.58
N ARG A 135 5.91 14.44 2.33
CA ARG A 135 6.07 14.64 3.78
C ARG A 135 5.81 13.38 4.60
N VAL A 136 4.79 12.60 4.23
CA VAL A 136 4.41 11.43 5.02
C VAL A 136 5.20 10.21 4.57
N LEU A 137 5.18 9.87 3.28
CA LEU A 137 5.77 8.62 2.78
C LEU A 137 7.28 8.74 2.55
N LEU A 138 7.74 9.82 1.91
CA LEU A 138 9.13 9.93 1.43
C LEU A 138 10.09 10.56 2.45
N LYS A 139 9.62 11.46 3.33
CA LYS A 139 10.47 12.07 4.36
C LYS A 139 11.04 10.98 5.27
N ASN A 140 12.36 10.92 5.39
CA ASN A 140 13.09 9.90 6.16
C ASN A 140 12.77 8.46 5.71
N ALA A 141 12.39 8.25 4.45
CA ALA A 141 12.24 6.91 3.90
C ALA A 141 13.59 6.20 3.77
N SER A 142 13.57 4.86 3.84
CA SER A 142 14.74 4.04 3.56
C SER A 142 15.23 4.26 2.12
N GLU A 143 16.54 4.24 1.90
CA GLU A 143 17.14 4.24 0.56
C GLU A 143 16.71 3.02 -0.29
N GLU A 144 16.22 1.97 0.37
CA GLU A 144 15.66 0.79 -0.29
C GLU A 144 14.24 1.03 -0.83
N LEU A 145 13.58 2.12 -0.43
CA LEU A 145 12.28 2.52 -0.97
C LEU A 145 12.46 3.04 -2.38
N TYR A 146 11.90 2.32 -3.34
CA TYR A 146 11.83 2.72 -4.72
C TYR A 146 10.45 3.29 -5.02
N TYR A 147 10.38 4.50 -5.58
CA TYR A 147 9.13 5.10 -6.05
C TYR A 147 9.23 5.48 -7.52
N ALA A 148 8.11 5.39 -8.23
CA ALA A 148 8.02 5.76 -9.64
C ALA A 148 6.76 6.61 -9.87
N LEU A 149 6.96 7.83 -10.38
CA LEU A 149 5.93 8.65 -10.98
C LEU A 149 5.92 8.38 -12.49
N ILE A 150 4.75 8.11 -13.06
CA ILE A 150 4.68 7.71 -14.47
C ILE A 150 3.89 8.74 -15.23
N ASP A 151 4.62 9.50 -16.03
CA ASP A 151 4.04 10.46 -16.99
C ASP A 151 3.95 9.86 -18.41
N LYS A 152 4.59 8.71 -18.67
CA LYS A 152 4.64 8.09 -20.02
C LYS A 152 4.06 6.66 -20.06
N PRO A 153 3.27 6.32 -21.11
CA PRO A 153 2.74 4.97 -21.29
C PRO A 153 3.89 3.97 -21.41
N CYS A 154 3.82 2.85 -20.69
CA CYS A 154 4.76 1.76 -20.87
C CYS A 154 4.31 0.73 -21.89
N LYS A 155 5.26 -0.11 -22.31
CA LYS A 155 5.08 -1.18 -23.28
C LYS A 155 3.84 -2.06 -23.00
N ASN A 156 3.43 -2.18 -21.73
CA ASN A 156 2.26 -2.98 -21.30
C ASN A 156 0.94 -2.18 -21.17
N LYS A 157 0.88 -0.91 -21.61
CA LYS A 157 -0.30 -0.02 -21.66
C LYS A 157 -1.09 0.22 -20.36
N LYS A 158 -0.75 -0.43 -19.25
CA LYS A 158 -1.42 -0.28 -17.95
C LYS A 158 -0.39 0.17 -16.91
N LYS A 159 -0.40 1.45 -16.56
CA LYS A 159 0.44 1.98 -15.50
C LYS A 159 -0.38 2.89 -14.57
N PRO A 160 -0.26 2.72 -13.25
CA PRO A 160 -0.80 3.67 -12.29
C PRO A 160 -0.04 4.99 -12.33
N ASP A 161 -0.61 6.02 -11.70
CA ASP A 161 -0.02 7.35 -11.62
C ASP A 161 1.20 7.36 -10.70
N SER A 162 1.17 6.55 -9.62
CA SER A 162 2.34 6.37 -8.74
C SER A 162 2.46 4.95 -8.19
N MET A 163 3.70 4.50 -7.98
CA MET A 163 4.01 3.21 -7.35
C MET A 163 5.13 3.32 -6.34
N PHE A 164 5.05 2.52 -5.28
CA PHE A 164 6.06 2.42 -4.22
C PHE A 164 6.41 0.96 -3.98
N GLY A 165 7.69 0.69 -3.79
CA GLY A 165 8.24 -0.65 -3.82
C GLY A 165 9.70 -0.70 -3.40
N THR A 166 10.40 -1.72 -3.88
CA THR A 166 11.85 -1.86 -3.74
C THR A 166 12.44 -2.53 -4.97
N ARG A 167 13.77 -2.59 -5.04
CA ARG A 167 14.51 -3.24 -6.12
C ARG A 167 15.28 -4.44 -5.60
N VAL A 168 15.02 -5.61 -6.19
CA VAL A 168 15.67 -6.88 -5.84
C VAL A 168 16.26 -7.50 -7.09
N ARG A 169 17.59 -7.72 -7.09
CA ARG A 169 18.32 -8.31 -8.24
C ARG A 169 17.97 -7.62 -9.58
N ASN A 170 17.94 -6.28 -9.59
CA ASN A 170 17.54 -5.44 -10.73
C ASN A 170 16.08 -5.58 -11.20
N LYS A 171 15.23 -6.31 -10.47
CA LYS A 171 13.78 -6.32 -10.67
C LYS A 171 13.12 -5.38 -9.68
N GLU A 172 12.24 -4.51 -10.17
CA GLU A 172 11.39 -3.65 -9.35
C GLU A 172 10.17 -4.45 -8.88
N ILE A 173 9.88 -4.36 -7.58
CA ILE A 173 8.74 -5.02 -6.95
C ILE A 173 7.96 -3.93 -6.22
N PHE A 174 6.73 -3.70 -6.66
CA PHE A 174 5.86 -2.67 -6.10
C PHE A 174 4.84 -3.28 -5.14
N PHE A 175 4.55 -2.55 -4.07
CA PHE A 175 3.65 -2.96 -3.00
C PHE A 175 2.45 -2.03 -2.85
N PHE A 176 2.64 -0.74 -3.14
CA PHE A 176 1.62 0.29 -3.01
C PHE A 176 1.43 1.03 -4.34
N PHE A 177 0.18 1.20 -4.72
CA PHE A 177 -0.24 1.79 -5.99
C PHE A 177 -1.20 2.95 -5.73
N ILE A 178 -1.04 4.05 -6.46
CA ILE A 178 -1.95 5.18 -6.40
C ILE A 178 -2.54 5.38 -7.79
N GLU A 179 -3.87 5.41 -7.84
CA GLU A 179 -4.65 5.73 -9.04
C GLU A 179 -5.47 6.99 -8.76
N ILE A 180 -5.32 7.99 -9.64
CA ILE A 180 -5.81 9.34 -9.44
C ILE A 180 -6.80 9.68 -10.54
N LYS A 181 -7.96 10.15 -10.11
CA LYS A 181 -8.98 10.74 -10.96
C LYS A 181 -9.26 12.15 -10.51
N ARG A 182 -9.16 13.12 -11.43
CA ARG A 182 -9.50 14.51 -11.12
C ARG A 182 -11.00 14.66 -10.80
N PRO A 183 -11.38 15.68 -10.01
CA PRO A 183 -12.79 16.00 -9.76
C PRO A 183 -13.58 16.17 -11.06
N GLU A 184 -14.85 15.76 -11.05
CA GLU A 184 -15.82 15.97 -12.14
C GLU A 184 -15.48 15.34 -13.50
N ALA A 185 -14.38 14.59 -13.59
CA ALA A 185 -14.01 13.90 -14.82
C ALA A 185 -14.66 12.52 -14.90
N ALA A 186 -15.71 12.43 -15.72
CA ALA A 186 -16.17 11.13 -16.21
C ALA A 186 -15.15 10.58 -17.22
N SER A 187 -14.64 9.38 -16.98
CA SER A 187 -13.82 8.67 -17.97
C SER A 187 -14.69 8.17 -19.12
N LYS A 188 -14.99 9.05 -20.09
CA LYS A 188 -15.81 8.68 -21.26
C LYS A 188 -15.07 7.77 -22.25
N TYR A 189 -13.74 7.65 -22.14
CA TYR A 189 -12.88 7.05 -23.16
C TYR A 189 -12.01 5.88 -22.67
N GLN A 190 -12.07 5.50 -21.39
CA GLN A 190 -11.35 4.32 -20.90
C GLN A 190 -12.29 3.09 -20.92
N LEU A 191 -11.82 2.02 -21.56
CA LEU A 191 -12.48 0.71 -21.56
C LEU A 191 -12.52 0.05 -20.18
N GLU A 192 -11.65 0.46 -19.27
CA GLU A 192 -11.47 -0.12 -17.94
C GLU A 192 -11.63 0.97 -16.89
N ASP A 193 -12.42 0.68 -15.86
CA ASP A 193 -12.64 1.55 -14.70
C ASP A 193 -11.35 1.67 -13.86
N ASP A 194 -11.06 2.87 -13.33
CA ASP A 194 -9.84 3.16 -12.56
C ASP A 194 -9.74 2.26 -11.31
N TYR A 195 -10.89 1.93 -10.71
CA TYR A 195 -10.97 0.93 -9.63
C TYR A 195 -10.52 -0.47 -10.11
N ALA A 196 -11.00 -0.94 -11.26
CA ALA A 196 -10.62 -2.25 -11.80
C ALA A 196 -9.13 -2.30 -12.16
N LYS A 197 -8.58 -1.20 -12.70
CA LYS A 197 -7.15 -1.03 -12.95
C LYS A 197 -6.35 -1.16 -11.64
N LEU A 198 -6.74 -0.46 -10.58
CA LEU A 198 -6.10 -0.56 -9.26
C LEU A 198 -6.13 -1.99 -8.71
N MET A 199 -7.28 -2.68 -8.79
CA MET A 199 -7.39 -4.07 -8.31
C MET A 199 -6.44 -5.02 -9.06
N LYS A 200 -6.28 -4.86 -10.37
CA LYS A 200 -5.36 -5.70 -11.17
C LYS A 200 -3.90 -5.45 -10.81
N LEU A 201 -3.53 -4.20 -10.55
CA LEU A 201 -2.17 -3.85 -10.10
C LEU A 201 -1.88 -4.48 -8.73
N MET A 202 -2.82 -4.37 -7.79
CA MET A 202 -2.68 -4.98 -6.47
C MET A 202 -2.58 -6.51 -6.55
N LYS A 203 -3.38 -7.14 -7.41
CA LYS A 203 -3.28 -8.58 -7.68
C LYS A 203 -1.88 -8.94 -8.21
N GLY A 204 -1.40 -8.22 -9.23
CA GLY A 204 -0.08 -8.46 -9.82
C GLY A 204 1.05 -8.35 -8.80
N SER A 205 0.96 -7.40 -7.88
CA SER A 205 1.89 -7.27 -6.75
C SER A 205 1.89 -8.49 -5.84
N LEU A 206 0.72 -9.04 -5.50
CA LEU A 206 0.64 -10.27 -4.71
C LEU A 206 1.24 -11.45 -5.47
N ASP A 207 0.95 -11.59 -6.76
CA ASP A 207 1.53 -12.64 -7.61
C ASP A 207 3.07 -12.55 -7.63
N ASP A 208 3.62 -11.33 -7.78
CA ASP A 208 5.07 -11.09 -7.75
C ASP A 208 5.67 -11.44 -6.38
N GLN A 209 5.01 -11.09 -5.27
CA GLN A 209 5.44 -11.45 -3.92
C GLN A 209 5.43 -12.97 -3.68
N LEU A 210 4.41 -13.66 -4.15
CA LEU A 210 4.30 -15.12 -4.08
C LEU A 210 5.43 -15.80 -4.89
N CYS A 211 5.73 -15.28 -6.08
CA CYS A 211 6.83 -15.78 -6.90
C CYS A 211 8.21 -15.62 -6.23
N LEU A 212 8.34 -14.67 -5.31
CA LEU A 212 9.53 -14.46 -4.50
C LEU A 212 9.51 -15.28 -3.19
N GLY A 213 8.46 -16.06 -2.94
CA GLY A 213 8.31 -16.85 -1.73
C GLY A 213 8.03 -16.02 -0.47
N VAL A 214 7.49 -14.80 -0.62
CA VAL A 214 7.07 -13.97 0.53
C VAL A 214 5.89 -14.64 1.23
N LYS A 215 6.02 -14.83 2.55
CA LYS A 215 4.93 -15.32 3.39
C LYS A 215 3.97 -14.18 3.73
N ASP A 216 2.67 -14.47 3.69
CA ASP A 216 1.58 -13.52 3.94
C ASP A 216 1.73 -12.24 3.09
N PRO A 217 1.64 -12.37 1.75
CA PRO A 217 1.83 -11.25 0.84
C PRO A 217 0.74 -10.20 1.06
N LEU A 218 1.11 -8.93 0.90
CA LEU A 218 0.23 -7.78 1.10
C LEU A 218 0.45 -6.79 -0.03
N SER A 219 -0.65 -6.32 -0.63
CA SER A 219 -0.61 -5.19 -1.55
C SER A 219 -1.55 -4.09 -1.06
N LEU A 220 -1.13 -2.84 -1.24
CA LEU A 220 -1.88 -1.65 -0.84
C LEU A 220 -2.25 -0.85 -2.08
N GLY A 221 -3.37 -0.13 -2.03
CA GLY A 221 -3.85 0.68 -3.13
C GLY A 221 -4.58 1.91 -2.63
N LEU A 222 -4.31 3.07 -3.20
CA LEU A 222 -5.03 4.31 -2.93
C LEU A 222 -5.77 4.72 -4.20
N LEU A 223 -7.10 4.77 -4.12
CA LEU A 223 -7.93 5.35 -5.16
C LEU A 223 -8.29 6.78 -4.76
N VAL A 224 -7.94 7.75 -5.60
CA VAL A 224 -8.22 9.17 -5.41
C VAL A 224 -9.28 9.58 -6.44
N GLU A 225 -10.52 9.78 -6.01
CA GLU A 225 -11.64 10.21 -6.85
C GLU A 225 -12.00 11.67 -6.49
N GLY A 226 -11.36 12.62 -7.19
CA GLY A 226 -11.30 14.02 -6.79
C GLY A 226 -10.61 14.16 -5.43
N PHE A 227 -11.22 14.90 -4.50
CA PHE A 227 -10.68 15.04 -3.15
C PHE A 227 -10.95 13.82 -2.26
N LYS A 228 -11.76 12.85 -2.69
CA LYS A 228 -12.09 11.66 -1.88
C LYS A 228 -11.07 10.57 -2.11
N CYS A 229 -10.39 10.17 -1.05
CA CYS A 229 -9.41 9.09 -1.06
C CYS A 229 -10.00 7.84 -0.40
N THR A 230 -9.80 6.68 -1.03
CA THR A 230 -10.15 5.37 -0.45
C THR A 230 -8.93 4.48 -0.46
N LEU A 231 -8.53 4.02 0.73
CA LEU A 231 -7.37 3.15 0.92
C LEU A 231 -7.82 1.68 0.98
N PHE A 232 -7.15 0.87 0.18
CA PHE A 232 -7.38 -0.55 0.01
C PHE A 232 -6.17 -1.34 0.46
N GLN A 233 -6.44 -2.49 1.06
CA GLN A 233 -5.46 -3.55 1.24
C GLN A 233 -5.95 -4.78 0.49
N MET A 234 -5.06 -5.52 -0.16
CA MET A 234 -5.36 -6.81 -0.76
C MET A 234 -4.49 -7.86 -0.13
N ARG A 235 -5.12 -8.96 0.28
CA ARG A 235 -4.48 -10.14 0.86
C ARG A 235 -5.02 -11.38 0.17
N LEU A 236 -4.34 -12.50 0.42
CA LEU A 236 -4.68 -13.82 -0.09
C LEU A 236 -5.11 -14.74 1.07
N PRO A 237 -6.37 -14.69 1.54
CA PRO A 237 -6.85 -15.54 2.64
C PRO A 237 -6.80 -17.05 2.34
N ALA A 238 -6.85 -17.43 1.07
CA ALA A 238 -6.68 -18.79 0.59
C ALA A 238 -6.11 -18.77 -0.84
N ASP A 239 -5.51 -19.88 -1.26
CA ASP A 239 -4.92 -20.00 -2.59
C ASP A 239 -5.92 -19.62 -3.69
N GLY A 240 -5.50 -18.67 -4.53
CA GLY A 240 -6.34 -18.18 -5.61
C GLY A 240 -7.56 -17.37 -5.17
N ILE A 241 -7.64 -16.87 -3.93
CA ILE A 241 -8.70 -15.93 -3.50
C ILE A 241 -8.07 -14.59 -3.15
N TYR A 242 -8.17 -13.61 -4.05
CA TYR A 242 -7.66 -12.26 -3.83
C TYR A 242 -8.75 -11.40 -3.21
N MET A 243 -8.50 -10.88 -2.01
CA MET A 243 -9.52 -10.13 -1.26
C MET A 243 -9.07 -8.69 -1.02
N PRO A 244 -9.38 -7.76 -1.94
CA PRO A 244 -9.19 -6.34 -1.68
C PRO A 244 -10.26 -5.84 -0.72
N MET A 245 -9.85 -5.08 0.27
CA MET A 245 -10.71 -4.51 1.29
C MET A 245 -10.47 -3.01 1.40
N ALA A 246 -11.53 -2.22 1.20
CA ALA A 246 -11.50 -0.81 1.53
C ALA A 246 -11.59 -0.64 3.05
N PHE A 247 -10.54 -0.11 3.67
CA PHE A 247 -10.45 -0.06 5.13
C PHE A 247 -10.49 1.35 5.70
N GLU A 248 -9.99 2.34 4.96
CA GLU A 248 -9.97 3.75 5.37
C GLU A 248 -10.40 4.69 4.25
N ARG A 249 -11.03 5.81 4.62
CA ARG A 249 -11.35 6.91 3.72
C ARG A 249 -11.00 8.24 4.36
N PHE A 250 -10.46 9.14 3.56
CA PHE A 250 -10.18 10.51 3.97
C PHE A 250 -10.41 11.45 2.80
N SER A 251 -10.45 12.75 3.08
CA SER A 251 -10.54 13.79 2.08
C SER A 251 -9.23 14.56 2.03
N LEU A 252 -8.73 14.85 0.84
CA LEU A 252 -7.64 15.82 0.65
C LEU A 252 -8.13 17.23 1.03
N VAL A 253 -7.20 18.07 1.47
CA VAL A 253 -7.47 19.45 1.87
C VAL A 253 -7.44 20.35 0.63
N GLU A 254 -8.57 20.96 0.32
CA GLU A 254 -8.69 21.95 -0.76
C GLU A 254 -8.43 23.38 -0.24
N GLU A 255 -8.95 23.68 0.94
CA GLU A 255 -8.94 25.02 1.55
C GLU A 255 -8.47 25.00 3.00
N LEU A 256 -8.06 26.16 3.54
CA LEU A 256 -7.51 26.27 4.91
C LEU A 256 -8.49 25.83 6.00
N HIS A 257 -9.79 26.10 5.83
CA HIS A 257 -10.81 25.67 6.78
C HIS A 257 -10.93 24.13 6.88
N GLN A 258 -10.34 23.39 5.92
CA GLN A 258 -10.35 21.93 5.87
C GLN A 258 -9.08 21.29 6.47
N LEU A 259 -8.16 22.07 7.05
CA LEU A 259 -6.92 21.54 7.64
C LEU A 259 -7.17 20.46 8.72
N VAL A 260 -8.35 20.47 9.35
CA VAL A 260 -8.82 19.42 10.28
C VAL A 260 -8.85 18.01 9.68
N HIS A 261 -8.74 17.85 8.35
CA HIS A 261 -8.61 16.54 7.69
C HIS A 261 -7.17 15.99 7.68
N LEU A 262 -6.15 16.82 7.92
CA LEU A 262 -4.74 16.41 7.90
C LEU A 262 -4.41 15.25 8.85
N PRO A 263 -4.91 15.20 10.10
CA PRO A 263 -4.66 14.07 10.98
C PRO A 263 -5.08 12.73 10.34
N SER A 264 -6.29 12.63 9.77
CA SER A 264 -6.75 11.40 9.12
C SER A 264 -5.94 11.04 7.86
N ILE A 265 -5.47 12.03 7.10
CA ILE A 265 -4.56 11.81 5.97
C ILE A 265 -3.23 11.21 6.47
N VAL A 266 -2.65 11.79 7.52
CA VAL A 266 -1.39 11.34 8.12
C VAL A 266 -1.55 9.95 8.70
N GLU A 267 -2.61 9.66 9.47
CA GLU A 267 -2.91 8.32 10.00
C GLU A 267 -2.91 7.25 8.90
N ALA A 268 -3.64 7.51 7.80
CA ALA A 268 -3.80 6.57 6.71
C ALA A 268 -2.48 6.31 5.98
N LEU A 269 -1.71 7.36 5.67
CA LEU A 269 -0.46 7.23 4.92
C LEU A 269 0.73 6.84 5.80
N TYR A 270 0.71 7.17 7.09
CA TYR A 270 1.68 6.67 8.06
C TYR A 270 1.55 5.15 8.21
N TYR A 271 0.32 4.62 8.26
CA TYR A 271 0.09 3.18 8.16
C TYR A 271 0.72 2.57 6.89
N VAL A 272 0.52 3.20 5.73
CA VAL A 272 1.14 2.75 4.48
C VAL A 272 2.68 2.77 4.58
N LYS A 273 3.26 3.83 5.15
CA LYS A 273 4.70 3.95 5.35
C LYS A 273 5.25 2.79 6.19
N CYS A 274 4.61 2.47 7.31
CA CYS A 274 5.01 1.38 8.19
C CYS A 274 4.91 0.02 7.48
N GLU A 275 3.83 -0.24 6.73
CA GLU A 275 3.68 -1.49 5.99
C GLU A 275 4.67 -1.62 4.83
N LEU A 276 4.99 -0.53 4.14
CA LEU A 276 6.04 -0.53 3.11
C LEU A 276 7.39 -0.94 3.71
N ALA A 277 7.79 -0.37 4.86
CA ALA A 277 9.02 -0.75 5.53
C ALA A 277 9.06 -2.25 5.88
N LYS A 278 7.97 -2.79 6.43
CA LYS A 278 7.84 -4.22 6.75
C LYS A 278 7.93 -5.10 5.51
N LEU A 279 7.30 -4.70 4.41
CA LEU A 279 7.30 -5.47 3.16
C LEU A 279 8.69 -5.52 2.53
N ILE A 280 9.38 -4.37 2.48
CA ILE A 280 10.76 -4.29 2.02
C ILE A 280 11.65 -5.23 2.84
N GLU A 281 11.52 -5.20 4.17
CA GLU A 281 12.27 -6.09 5.04
C GLU A 281 11.98 -7.57 4.75
N LYS A 282 10.70 -7.96 4.63
CA LYS A 282 10.28 -9.33 4.31
C LYS A 282 10.91 -9.83 3.01
N VAL A 283 10.88 -9.02 1.96
CA VAL A 283 11.46 -9.38 0.66
C VAL A 283 12.99 -9.54 0.78
N ASN A 284 13.65 -8.63 1.50
CA ASN A 284 15.10 -8.70 1.71
C ASN A 284 15.53 -9.90 2.57
N GLN A 285 14.75 -10.26 3.59
CA GLN A 285 14.98 -11.48 4.38
C GLN A 285 14.86 -12.74 3.51
N GLN A 286 13.87 -12.79 2.63
CA GLN A 286 13.65 -13.94 1.76
C GLN A 286 14.78 -14.10 0.74
N ARG A 287 15.26 -13.00 0.15
CA ARG A 287 16.46 -12.97 -0.69
C ARG A 287 17.68 -13.57 0.04
N LYS A 288 17.95 -13.13 1.27
CA LYS A 288 19.08 -13.65 2.06
C LYS A 288 18.99 -15.16 2.31
N ARG A 289 17.77 -15.71 2.43
CA ARG A 289 17.56 -17.16 2.59
C ARG A 289 17.84 -17.92 1.29
N GLU A 290 17.38 -17.41 0.16
CA GLU A 290 17.67 -17.99 -1.16
C GLU A 290 19.16 -18.00 -1.47
N ASP A 291 19.85 -16.87 -1.26
CA ASP A 291 21.30 -16.75 -1.49
C ASP A 291 22.09 -17.75 -0.64
N LYS A 292 21.67 -17.96 0.63
CA LYS A 292 22.26 -18.99 1.51
C LYS A 292 22.00 -20.41 1.03
N ARG A 293 20.80 -20.70 0.50
CA ARG A 293 20.48 -22.04 -0.05
C ARG A 293 21.29 -22.32 -1.32
N ALA A 294 21.34 -21.38 -2.25
CA ALA A 294 22.14 -21.49 -3.47
C ALA A 294 23.65 -21.64 -3.16
N GLY A 295 24.15 -20.94 -2.15
CA GLY A 295 25.53 -21.10 -1.68
C GLY A 295 25.81 -22.51 -1.11
N LYS A 296 24.89 -23.08 -0.32
CA LYS A 296 25.02 -24.44 0.22
C LYS A 296 24.94 -25.52 -0.87
N GLU A 297 24.05 -25.36 -1.85
CA GLU A 297 23.93 -26.28 -2.98
C GLU A 297 25.19 -26.28 -3.86
N ARG A 298 25.83 -25.12 -4.06
CA ARG A 298 27.12 -25.02 -4.77
C ARG A 298 28.28 -25.70 -4.03
N VAL A 299 28.14 -25.96 -2.73
CA VAL A 299 29.16 -26.61 -1.89
C VAL A 299 28.93 -28.13 -1.79
N CYS A 300 27.86 -28.68 -2.38
CA CYS A 300 27.61 -30.13 -2.39
C CYS A 300 28.30 -30.86 -3.56
N PHE A 301 29.39 -31.54 -3.20
CA PHE A 301 30.03 -32.71 -3.84
C PHE A 301 30.64 -32.54 -5.24
N SER A 302 31.87 -32.02 -5.28
CA SER A 302 32.88 -32.63 -6.16
C SER A 302 33.05 -34.08 -5.72
N PHE A 303 32.61 -35.03 -6.54
CA PHE A 303 32.84 -36.45 -6.34
C PHE A 303 34.33 -36.69 -6.05
N GLU A 304 34.66 -37.17 -4.85
CA GLU A 304 35.95 -37.83 -4.62
C GLU A 304 35.92 -39.15 -5.40
N THR A 305 36.48 -39.15 -6.61
CA THR A 305 36.80 -40.37 -7.33
C THR A 305 37.92 -41.10 -6.58
N LYS A 306 37.55 -42.06 -5.73
CA LYS A 306 38.50 -43.04 -5.19
C LYS A 306 38.98 -43.91 -6.34
N PHE A 307 40.14 -43.59 -6.90
CA PHE A 307 40.85 -44.49 -7.80
C PHE A 307 41.26 -45.74 -7.00
N MET A 308 40.58 -46.85 -7.24
CA MET A 308 41.03 -48.16 -6.78
C MET A 308 42.31 -48.49 -7.53
N ALA A 309 43.45 -48.50 -6.82
CA ALA A 309 44.70 -49.03 -7.34
C ALA A 309 44.52 -50.53 -7.63
N LYS A 310 44.57 -50.91 -8.91
CA LYS A 310 44.69 -52.31 -9.32
C LYS A 310 46.05 -52.82 -8.84
N ASN A 311 46.05 -53.65 -7.80
CA ASN A 311 47.19 -54.50 -7.49
C ASN A 311 47.29 -55.59 -8.57
N ASN A 312 48.23 -55.43 -9.49
CA ASN A 312 48.67 -56.52 -10.35
C ASN A 312 49.48 -57.51 -9.51
N LYS A 313 48.95 -58.72 -9.37
CA LYS A 313 49.70 -59.94 -9.05
C LYS A 313 49.64 -60.84 -10.28
#